data_AF-F2KN95-F1
#
_entry.id   AF-F2KN95-F1
#
_cell.length_a   1.000
_cell.length_b   1.000
_cell.length_c   1.000
_cell.angle_alpha   90.00
_cell.angle_beta   90.00
_cell.angle_gamma   90.00
#
_symmetry.space_group_name_H-M   'P 1'
#
loop_
_entity.id
_entity.type
_entity.pdbx_description
1 polymer ?
#
loop_
_entity_poly.entity_id
_entity_poly.type
_entity_poly.pdbx_seq_one_letter_code
_entity_poly.pdbx_strand_id
1 'polypeptide(L)'
;MNPEENLDDLSRRVLLHLLIFGPDTPKLMGKRLLGERTNIDPPNIKEVCIKLCEMGLVKRRDGKTLPKRTPTSSIKPWIKIKAKSKETAKHGQYFELTKEGKKVAKAVRNNHERE
;
A
#
# COMPACT_ATOMS: atom_id res chain seq x y z
N MET A 1 2.21 26.51 -7.85
CA MET A 1 3.08 25.78 -6.91
C MET A 1 2.93 24.31 -7.21
N ASN A 2 3.99 23.67 -7.72
CA ASN A 2 3.90 22.27 -8.14
C ASN A 2 3.79 21.38 -6.89
N PRO A 3 2.83 20.44 -6.81
CA PRO A 3 2.68 19.57 -5.64
C PRO A 3 3.89 18.64 -5.42
N GLU A 4 4.79 18.55 -6.40
CA GLU A 4 5.94 17.64 -6.43
C GLU A 4 7.13 18.16 -5.62
N GLU A 5 7.28 19.48 -5.50
CA GLU A 5 8.43 20.11 -4.82
C GLU A 5 8.32 20.03 -3.30
N ASN A 6 7.10 19.88 -2.77
CA ASN A 6 6.83 19.83 -1.33
C ASN A 6 6.81 18.40 -0.76
N LEU A 7 7.16 17.39 -1.57
CA LEU A 7 7.20 16.00 -1.14
C LEU A 7 8.56 15.65 -0.53
N ASP A 8 8.52 15.09 0.68
CA ASP A 8 9.67 14.50 1.38
C ASP A 8 10.30 13.34 0.58
N ASP A 9 11.59 13.06 0.78
CA ASP A 9 12.34 12.03 0.05
C ASP A 9 11.69 10.64 0.20
N LEU A 10 11.28 10.29 1.43
CA LEU A 10 10.59 9.03 1.69
C LEU A 10 9.26 8.94 0.92
N SER A 11 8.53 10.06 0.82
CA SER A 11 7.26 10.12 0.08
C SER A 11 7.47 9.90 -1.42
N ARG A 12 8.53 10.49 -1.99
CA ARG A 12 8.90 10.29 -3.40
C ARG A 12 9.25 8.83 -3.67
N ARG A 13 10.07 8.22 -2.81
CA ARG A 13 10.44 6.79 -2.93
C ARG A 13 9.24 5.86 -2.83
N VAL A 14 8.30 6.15 -1.93
CA VAL A 14 7.03 5.40 -1.79
C VAL A 14 6.21 5.49 -3.07
N LEU A 15 6.05 6.68 -3.66
CA LEU A 15 5.33 6.88 -4.92
C LEU A 15 5.99 6.12 -6.08
N LEU A 16 7.32 6.20 -6.20
CA LEU A 16 8.08 5.48 -7.22
C LEU A 16 7.96 3.97 -7.05
N HIS A 17 8.03 3.46 -5.81
CA HIS A 17 7.87 2.05 -5.54
C HIS A 17 6.51 1.53 -5.99
N LEU A 18 5.42 2.24 -5.63
CA LEU A 18 4.08 1.87 -6.07
C LEU A 18 3.89 1.98 -7.60
N LEU A 19 4.63 2.86 -8.26
CA LEU A 19 4.59 3.01 -9.72
C LEU A 19 5.26 1.82 -10.43
N ILE A 20 6.40 1.35 -9.91
CA ILE A 20 7.22 0.29 -10.52
C ILE A 20 6.65 -1.09 -10.17
N PHE A 21 6.39 -1.35 -8.89
CA PHE A 21 6.05 -2.67 -8.37
C PHE A 21 4.54 -2.89 -8.21
N GLY A 22 3.75 -1.82 -8.22
CA GLY A 22 2.30 -1.87 -8.07
C GLY A 22 1.84 -1.75 -6.61
N PRO A 23 0.59 -2.15 -6.31
CA PRO A 23 -0.01 -1.96 -5.00
C PRO A 23 0.65 -2.85 -3.94
N ASP A 24 1.05 -2.26 -2.82
CA ASP A 24 1.75 -2.97 -1.75
C ASP A 24 1.30 -2.54 -0.33
N THR A 25 1.77 -3.27 0.67
CA THR A 25 1.50 -3.06 2.09
C THR A 25 2.65 -2.30 2.77
N PRO A 26 2.40 -1.44 3.77
CA PRO A 26 3.45 -0.71 4.47
C PRO A 26 4.51 -1.62 5.10
N LYS A 27 4.10 -2.82 5.53
CA LYS A 27 5.01 -3.81 6.13
C LYS A 27 5.99 -4.39 5.12
N LEU A 28 5.56 -4.61 3.87
CA LEU A 28 6.44 -5.10 2.81
C LEU A 28 7.33 -3.97 2.30
N MET A 29 6.75 -2.78 2.07
CA MET A 29 7.51 -1.59 1.69
C MET A 29 8.60 -1.22 2.70
N GLY A 30 8.35 -1.40 4.01
CA GLY A 30 9.37 -1.17 5.05
C GLY A 30 10.56 -2.09 4.97
N LYS A 31 10.33 -3.34 4.54
CA LYS A 31 11.37 -4.34 4.32
C LYS A 31 12.06 -4.19 2.96
N ARG A 32 11.31 -3.74 1.96
CA ARG A 32 11.73 -3.68 0.56
C ARG A 32 11.20 -2.44 -0.12
N LEU A 33 11.95 -1.34 -0.03
CA LEU A 33 11.67 -0.13 -0.80
C LEU A 33 12.50 -0.13 -2.08
N LEU A 34 11.85 0.17 -3.21
CA LEU A 34 12.45 0.18 -4.56
C LEU A 34 13.23 -1.10 -4.97
N GLY A 35 13.01 -2.23 -4.30
CA GLY A 35 13.71 -3.50 -4.57
C GLY A 35 14.92 -3.76 -3.66
N GLU A 36 15.33 -2.77 -2.88
CA GLU A 36 16.43 -2.89 -1.92
C GLU A 36 15.92 -3.33 -0.55
N ARG A 37 16.74 -4.05 0.22
CA ARG A 37 16.38 -4.42 1.60
C ARG A 37 16.54 -3.20 2.49
N THR A 38 15.41 -2.66 2.94
CA THR A 38 15.33 -1.55 3.88
C THR A 38 14.89 -2.07 5.26
N ASN A 39 15.32 -1.39 6.33
CA ASN A 39 14.84 -1.63 7.70
C ASN A 39 14.12 -0.38 8.21
N ILE A 40 13.20 0.14 7.40
CA ILE A 40 12.39 1.30 7.79
C ILE A 40 11.24 0.79 8.65
N ASP A 41 10.96 1.51 9.73
CA ASP A 41 9.89 1.14 10.64
C ASP A 41 8.52 1.20 9.94
N PRO A 42 7.72 0.11 9.94
CA PRO A 42 6.41 0.08 9.30
C PRO A 42 5.42 1.20 9.67
N PRO A 43 5.33 1.71 10.91
CA PRO A 43 4.45 2.83 11.24
C PRO A 43 4.83 4.12 10.50
N ASN A 44 6.11 4.42 10.33
CA ASN A 44 6.54 5.63 9.59
C ASN A 44 6.07 5.59 8.13
N ILE A 45 6.20 4.43 7.47
CA ILE A 45 5.70 4.28 6.09
C ILE A 45 4.18 4.37 6.05
N LYS A 46 3.49 3.82 7.06
CA LYS A 46 2.04 3.93 7.13
C LYS A 46 1.60 5.39 7.25
N GLU A 47 2.26 6.20 8.06
CA GLU A 47 1.98 7.63 8.18
C GLU A 47 2.21 8.38 6.86
N VAL A 48 3.32 8.09 6.16
CA VAL A 48 3.58 8.64 4.82
C VAL A 48 2.49 8.25 3.84
N CYS A 49 2.10 6.98 3.80
CA CYS A 49 1.00 6.51 2.95
C CYS A 49 -0.34 7.17 3.30
N ILE A 50 -0.59 7.50 4.57
CA ILE A 50 -1.78 8.23 5.00
C ILE A 50 -1.74 9.67 4.48
N LYS A 51 -0.62 10.38 4.65
CA LYS A 51 -0.44 11.74 4.10
C LYS A 51 -0.64 11.78 2.58
N LEU A 52 -0.05 10.82 1.86
CA LEU A 52 -0.25 10.69 0.41
C LEU A 52 -1.70 10.36 0.03
N CYS A 53 -2.45 9.72 0.94
CA CYS A 53 -3.87 9.44 0.77
C CYS A 53 -4.72 10.70 0.98
N GLU A 54 -4.38 11.53 1.96
CA GLU A 54 -5.01 12.85 2.20
C GLU A 54 -4.79 13.79 1.02
N MET A 55 -3.62 13.72 0.38
CA MET A 55 -3.30 14.46 -0.85
C MET A 55 -3.99 13.89 -2.11
N GLY A 56 -4.71 12.77 -2.02
CA GLY A 56 -5.39 12.15 -3.16
C GLY A 56 -4.47 11.42 -4.16
N LEU A 57 -3.17 11.30 -3.87
CA LEU A 57 -2.19 10.63 -4.75
C LEU A 57 -2.25 9.10 -4.61
N VAL A 58 -2.53 8.63 -3.41
CA VAL A 58 -2.62 7.21 -3.08
C VAL A 58 -4.02 6.91 -2.58
N LYS A 59 -4.54 5.72 -2.86
CA LYS A 59 -5.80 5.23 -2.35
C LYS A 59 -5.55 4.07 -1.43
N ARG A 60 -6.07 4.16 -0.21
CA ARG A 60 -6.10 3.04 0.72
C ARG A 60 -7.18 2.06 0.28
N ARG A 61 -6.79 0.80 0.08
CA ARG A 61 -7.72 -0.32 -0.05
C ARG A 61 -7.66 -1.13 1.22
N ASP A 62 -8.73 -1.01 1.99
CA ASP A 62 -8.97 -1.94 3.08
C ASP A 62 -9.32 -3.29 2.43
N GLY A 63 -8.59 -4.36 2.79
CA GLY A 63 -8.92 -5.68 2.31
C GLY A 63 -10.35 -6.06 2.67
N LYS A 64 -10.92 -7.04 1.95
CA LYS A 64 -12.27 -7.52 2.25
C LYS A 64 -12.33 -7.91 3.73
N THR A 65 -13.34 -7.40 4.43
CA THR A 65 -13.70 -7.88 5.76
C THR A 65 -14.09 -9.34 5.61
N LEU A 66 -13.16 -10.24 5.90
CA LEU A 66 -13.44 -11.67 5.90
C LEU A 66 -13.83 -12.03 7.34
N PRO A 67 -15.00 -12.62 7.55
CA PRO A 67 -15.22 -13.44 8.74
C PRO A 67 -14.01 -14.36 8.92
N LYS A 68 -13.46 -14.47 10.13
CA LYS A 68 -12.26 -15.29 10.43
C LYS A 68 -12.38 -16.79 10.04
N ARG A 69 -13.51 -17.20 9.46
CA ARG A 69 -13.88 -18.57 9.11
C ARG A 69 -14.60 -18.69 7.76
N THR A 70 -14.51 -17.68 6.88
CA THR A 70 -15.06 -17.80 5.52
C THR A 70 -14.30 -18.92 4.79
N PRO A 71 -15.00 -19.88 4.16
CA PRO A 71 -14.33 -20.95 3.43
C PRO A 71 -13.49 -20.34 2.30
N THR A 72 -12.17 -20.38 2.43
CA THR A 72 -11.28 -20.20 1.29
C THR A 72 -11.63 -21.33 0.32
N SER A 73 -12.19 -20.94 -0.82
CA SER A 73 -12.76 -21.81 -1.84
C SER A 73 -11.87 -23.02 -2.13
N SER A 74 -12.51 -24.20 -2.29
CA SER A 74 -12.03 -25.50 -2.81
C SER A 74 -11.82 -26.68 -1.84
N ILE A 75 -11.90 -26.52 -0.51
CA ILE A 75 -11.83 -27.67 0.43
C ILE A 75 -13.15 -27.88 1.17
N LYS A 76 -13.81 -28.99 0.81
CA LYS A 76 -15.01 -29.64 1.38
C LYS A 76 -15.74 -28.85 2.49
N PRO A 77 -16.83 -28.14 2.17
CA PRO A 77 -17.58 -27.28 3.10
C PRO A 77 -18.08 -27.98 4.38
N TRP A 78 -18.40 -29.28 4.31
CA TRP A 78 -18.97 -30.04 5.43
C TRP A 78 -17.96 -30.41 6.52
N ILE A 79 -16.67 -30.42 6.22
CA ILE A 79 -15.59 -30.71 7.20
C ILE A 79 -15.17 -29.45 7.99
N LYS A 80 -15.57 -28.26 7.53
CA LYS A 80 -15.19 -26.97 8.13
C LYS A 80 -16.31 -26.30 8.95
N ILE A 81 -17.16 -27.07 9.62
CA ILE A 81 -18.11 -26.49 10.59
C ILE A 81 -17.34 -26.16 11.87
N LYS A 82 -17.01 -24.88 12.07
CA LYS A 82 -16.30 -24.44 13.26
C LYS A 82 -16.89 -23.09 13.70
N ALA A 83 -17.33 -23.03 14.96
CA ALA A 83 -18.24 -22.07 15.62
C ALA A 83 -18.38 -20.62 15.08
N LYS A 84 -19.60 -20.09 15.14
CA LYS A 84 -19.93 -18.68 14.80
C LYS A 84 -19.16 -17.72 15.73
N SER A 85 -18.11 -17.08 15.26
CA SER A 85 -17.46 -15.96 15.96
C SER A 85 -17.89 -14.65 15.28
N LYS A 86 -18.20 -13.62 16.08
CA LYS A 86 -18.55 -12.26 15.60
C LYS A 86 -17.32 -11.46 15.15
N GLU A 87 -16.12 -12.04 15.24
CA GLU A 87 -14.88 -11.33 14.95
C GLU A 87 -14.54 -11.38 13.46
N THR A 88 -14.41 -10.20 12.86
CA THR A 88 -13.96 -10.04 11.49
C THR A 88 -12.45 -9.76 11.46
N ALA A 89 -11.71 -10.47 10.61
CA ALA A 89 -10.31 -10.14 10.35
C ALA A 89 -10.25 -9.18 9.16
N LYS A 90 -9.61 -8.02 9.36
CA LYS A 90 -9.23 -7.15 8.24
C LYS A 90 -7.99 -7.77 7.60
N HIS A 91 -8.14 -8.42 6.44
CA HIS A 91 -6.98 -8.82 5.66
C HIS A 91 -6.27 -7.59 5.11
N GLY A 92 -4.94 -7.63 5.15
CA GLY A 92 -3.95 -6.58 4.81
C GLY A 92 -4.49 -5.30 4.15
N GLN A 93 -4.28 -4.16 4.81
CA GLN A 93 -4.35 -2.85 4.17
C GLN A 93 -3.22 -2.73 3.14
N TYR A 94 -3.59 -2.48 1.89
CA TYR A 94 -2.65 -2.15 0.82
C TYR A 94 -3.00 -0.78 0.23
N PHE A 95 -2.00 -0.18 -0.39
CA PHE A 95 -2.08 1.16 -0.96
C PHE A 95 -1.87 1.06 -2.47
N GLU A 96 -2.71 1.75 -3.24
CA GLU A 96 -2.64 1.80 -4.70
C GLU A 96 -2.52 3.25 -5.18
N LEU A 97 -1.80 3.50 -6.28
CA LEU A 97 -1.75 4.83 -6.89
C LEU A 97 -3.07 5.21 -7.56
N THR A 98 -3.51 6.45 -7.35
CA THR A 98 -4.63 7.04 -8.09
C THR A 98 -4.20 7.46 -9.50
N LYS A 99 -5.15 7.89 -10.34
CA LYS A 99 -4.83 8.45 -11.67
C LYS A 99 -3.91 9.68 -11.55
N GLU A 100 -4.15 10.53 -10.54
CA GLU A 100 -3.35 11.72 -10.26
C GLU A 100 -1.99 11.33 -9.68
N GLY A 101 -1.95 10.40 -8.72
CA GLY A 101 -0.71 9.87 -8.18
C GLY A 101 0.20 9.26 -9.25
N LYS A 102 -0.37 8.58 -10.26
CA LYS A 102 0.41 8.06 -11.40
C LYS A 102 1.03 9.17 -12.25
N LYS A 103 0.36 10.32 -12.41
CA LYS A 103 0.93 11.46 -13.15
C LYS A 103 2.10 12.07 -12.37
N VAL A 104 1.90 12.34 -11.08
CA VAL A 104 2.93 12.88 -10.19
C VAL A 104 4.11 11.92 -10.07
N ALA A 105 3.87 10.63 -9.85
CA ALA A 105 4.95 9.65 -9.75
C ALA A 105 5.79 9.56 -11.04
N LYS A 106 5.18 9.73 -12.22
CA LYS A 106 5.91 9.80 -13.50
C LYS A 106 6.76 11.05 -13.62
N ALA A 107 6.23 12.20 -13.19
CA ALA A 107 6.97 13.46 -13.21
C ALA A 107 8.16 13.41 -12.24
N VAL A 108 7.94 12.89 -11.02
CA VAL A 108 9.00 12.60 -10.04
C VAL A 108 10.07 11.67 -10.64
N ARG A 109 9.68 10.59 -11.33
CA ARG A 109 10.63 9.68 -11.99
C ARG A 109 11.46 10.39 -13.05
N ASN A 110 10.81 11.18 -13.90
CA ASN A 110 11.49 11.90 -14.98
C ASN A 110 12.44 12.97 -14.43
N ASN A 111 12.14 13.59 -13.29
CA ASN A 111 13.03 14.52 -12.63
C ASN A 111 14.24 13.79 -12.00
N HIS A 112 14.00 12.63 -11.38
CA HIS A 112 15.06 11.78 -10.85
C HIS A 112 16.01 11.23 -11.93
N GLU A 113 15.54 11.03 -13.16
CA GLU A 113 16.39 10.60 -14.30
C GLU A 113 17.20 11.74 -14.93
N ARG A 114 16.89 13.00 -14.61
CA ARG A 114 17.56 14.19 -15.15
C ARG A 114 18.63 14.78 -14.22
N GLU A 115 18.59 14.43 -12.94
CA GLU A 115 19.65 14.69 -11.96
C GLU A 115 20.76 13.64 -12.09
#